data_AF-A0A0F8BJ22-F1
#
_entry.id   AF-A0A0F8BJ22-F1
#
_cell.length_a   1.000
_cell.length_b   1.000
_cell.length_c   1.000
_cell.angle_alpha   90.00
_cell.angle_beta   90.00
_cell.angle_gamma   90.00
#
_symmetry.space_group_name_H-M   'P 1'
#
loop_
_entity.id
_entity.type
_entity.pdbx_description
1 polymer ?
#
loop_
_entity_poly.entity_id
_entity_poly.type
_entity_poly.pdbx_seq_one_letter_code
_entity_poly.pdbx_strand_id
1 'polypeptide(L)'
;MKTSPVAFIALLGSVTAYPYDRRSIIGREVPQEHSHNIFLDIVRTSLNLNNPLGIADPVFGLLGNAAAKEGVKATVNLDCLKQLTADQAFTNAKAIGDVRGMAGALMYQAIERNTGGVGTKSAPCNETAVNPEIGALSSHQDPASPDAAATNKVITLELAKQLALIGVDPLLALESGTFTPGDLSDTTGKGNTCDTLDDEPGCIFSQRLLVLDASPDEVNAAVANIQPTFTGTGSISATDVSFDGLPVASNGNDGSNAVADIRATGQATSTPTPTPTPTSTPKSSTSANPSTGGGGGGGNATPDTETESSSSTASGTNIQTFTGSLGGLPPPVIQTSGDRPFSVNGNTFTGANAALGRSCDIQHNACSRAANSGTLSGGQSQCETQNTDCRAAITRRAIRRALKPIPRTSSTMSVRAAANGQFGTCSDPTIVFGLPKDRSQDAFSPSNEADFNHGSALNIGVIAGFICQRLQDSCKADATVVASCAQASTAAVSSPQGQSAADAFNNIITGTVSSLAASDSKANDNPDDAGCSVAATATSSATPAPSVPTN
;
A
#
# COMPACT_ATOMS: atom_id res chain seq x y z
N MET A 1 -73.03 0.40 -14.27
CA MET A 1 -72.84 1.34 -13.16
C MET A 1 -72.54 0.55 -11.88
N LYS A 2 -71.28 0.56 -11.43
CA LYS A 2 -70.87 0.30 -10.04
C LYS A 2 -69.38 0.64 -9.96
N THR A 3 -69.07 1.78 -9.36
CA THR A 3 -67.72 2.24 -9.05
C THR A 3 -67.40 1.86 -7.61
N SER A 4 -66.26 1.20 -7.39
CA SER A 4 -65.58 1.12 -6.09
C SER A 4 -64.17 1.68 -6.27
N PRO A 5 -63.67 2.57 -5.40
CA PRO A 5 -62.27 2.94 -5.38
C PRO A 5 -61.49 2.05 -4.38
N VAL A 6 -60.35 1.52 -4.82
CA VAL A 6 -59.36 0.88 -3.96
C VAL A 6 -58.37 1.95 -3.52
N ALA A 7 -58.19 2.10 -2.21
CA ALA A 7 -57.21 2.99 -1.60
C ALA A 7 -55.81 2.34 -1.63
N PHE A 8 -54.84 3.03 -2.24
CA PHE A 8 -53.42 2.72 -2.11
C PHE A 8 -52.84 3.53 -0.95
N ILE A 9 -52.38 2.86 0.11
CA ILE A 9 -51.58 3.46 1.18
C ILE A 9 -50.10 3.26 0.80
N ALA A 10 -49.40 4.36 0.53
CA ALA A 10 -47.96 4.37 0.35
C ALA A 10 -47.29 4.46 1.73
N LEU A 11 -46.54 3.41 2.09
CA LEU A 11 -45.70 3.39 3.30
C LEU A 11 -44.33 3.98 2.92
N LEU A 12 -44.05 5.21 3.37
CA LEU A 12 -42.73 5.83 3.25
C LEU A 12 -41.83 5.31 4.38
N GLY A 13 -40.86 4.45 4.04
CA GLY A 13 -39.80 4.04 4.94
C GLY A 13 -38.78 5.17 5.12
N SER A 14 -38.64 5.68 6.33
CA SER A 14 -37.62 6.67 6.69
C SER A 14 -36.29 5.94 6.91
N VAL A 15 -35.33 6.12 6.00
CA VAL A 15 -33.94 5.70 6.22
C VAL A 15 -33.24 6.81 6.99
N THR A 16 -33.10 6.65 8.31
CA THR A 16 -32.26 7.53 9.11
C THR A 16 -30.80 7.14 8.89
N ALA A 17 -30.09 7.91 8.06
CA ALA A 17 -28.63 7.86 8.00
C ALA A 17 -28.09 8.50 9.28
N TYR A 18 -27.54 7.69 10.18
CA TYR A 18 -26.80 8.20 11.34
C TYR A 18 -25.42 8.65 10.86
N PRO A 19 -25.05 9.94 11.02
CA PRO A 19 -23.66 10.35 10.83
C PRO A 19 -22.83 9.71 11.94
N TYR A 20 -21.97 8.76 11.58
CA TYR A 20 -20.99 8.18 12.49
C TYR A 20 -19.93 9.24 12.80
N ASP A 21 -20.03 9.85 13.97
CA ASP A 21 -19.02 10.73 14.53
C ASP A 21 -17.85 9.86 15.02
N ARG A 22 -16.68 9.97 14.39
CA ARG A 22 -15.43 9.28 14.81
C ARG A 22 -15.06 9.56 16.27
N ARG A 23 -15.64 10.58 16.90
CA ARG A 23 -15.39 10.97 18.30
C ARG A 23 -16.16 10.16 19.35
N SER A 24 -17.07 9.27 18.96
CA SER A 24 -17.87 8.48 19.91
C SER A 24 -17.20 7.20 20.42
N ILE A 25 -16.01 6.82 19.92
CA ILE A 25 -15.25 5.67 20.43
C ILE A 25 -14.30 6.17 21.53
N ILE A 26 -14.85 6.65 22.66
CA ILE A 26 -14.05 6.85 23.88
C ILE A 26 -14.36 5.65 24.77
N GLY A 27 -13.82 4.50 24.37
CA GLY A 27 -14.06 3.21 25.01
C GLY A 27 -12.76 2.45 25.18
N ARG A 28 -11.83 3.02 25.96
CA ARG A 28 -10.56 2.40 26.38
C ARG A 28 -9.78 1.80 25.18
N GLU A 29 -9.19 2.68 24.36
CA GLU A 29 -8.15 2.33 23.39
C GLU A 29 -7.12 1.45 24.12
N VAL A 30 -7.04 0.19 23.69
CA VAL A 30 -6.04 -0.75 24.17
C VAL A 30 -4.79 -0.61 23.28
N PRO A 31 -3.59 -0.73 23.85
CA PRO A 31 -2.35 -0.40 23.16
C PRO A 31 -2.16 -1.18 21.86
N GLN A 32 -1.82 -0.54 20.73
CA GLN A 32 -1.55 -1.11 19.38
C GLN A 32 -2.65 -0.99 18.33
N GLU A 33 -3.86 -0.59 18.69
CA GLU A 33 -5.02 -0.58 17.78
C GLU A 33 -4.75 0.10 16.44
N HIS A 34 -4.07 1.25 16.46
CA HIS A 34 -3.75 2.07 15.30
C HIS A 34 -2.26 1.99 14.89
N SER A 35 -1.56 0.93 15.31
CA SER A 35 -0.15 0.74 14.98
C SER A 35 0.08 0.57 13.47
N HIS A 36 -0.83 -0.14 12.81
CA HIS A 36 -0.78 -0.50 11.39
C HIS A 36 -1.95 0.14 10.60
N ASN A 37 -2.14 1.46 10.74
CA ASN A 37 -3.31 2.17 10.20
C ASN A 37 -3.56 1.96 8.70
N ILE A 38 -2.52 1.86 7.88
CA ILE A 38 -2.66 1.61 6.44
C ILE A 38 -3.53 0.38 6.14
N PHE A 39 -3.39 -0.71 6.90
CA PHE A 39 -4.16 -1.93 6.70
C PHE A 39 -5.59 -1.80 7.25
N LEU A 40 -5.80 -1.05 8.33
CA LEU A 40 -7.14 -0.69 8.80
C LEU A 40 -7.90 0.14 7.76
N ASP A 41 -7.24 1.12 7.14
CA ASP A 41 -7.83 1.98 6.13
C ASP A 41 -8.20 1.21 4.86
N ILE A 42 -7.35 0.26 4.44
CA ILE A 42 -7.66 -0.65 3.34
C ILE A 42 -8.87 -1.53 3.68
N VAL A 43 -8.85 -2.21 4.83
CA VAL A 43 -9.94 -3.09 5.25
C VAL A 43 -11.25 -2.32 5.43
N ARG A 44 -11.21 -1.11 5.98
CA ARG A 44 -12.38 -0.24 6.12
C ARG A 44 -12.99 0.09 4.76
N THR A 45 -12.14 0.38 3.77
CA THR A 45 -12.59 0.63 2.39
C THR A 45 -13.30 -0.60 1.80
N SER A 46 -12.71 -1.79 1.96
CA SER A 46 -13.31 -3.03 1.48
C SER A 46 -14.59 -3.41 2.23
N LEU A 47 -14.65 -3.24 3.55
CA LEU A 47 -15.86 -3.49 4.35
C LEU A 47 -17.04 -2.60 3.93
N ASN A 48 -16.78 -1.33 3.59
CA ASN A 48 -17.82 -0.38 3.17
C ASN A 48 -18.56 -0.80 1.89
N LEU A 49 -18.01 -1.73 1.10
CA LEU A 49 -18.67 -2.29 -0.07
C LEU A 49 -19.85 -3.20 0.31
N ASN A 50 -19.68 -4.03 1.35
CA ASN A 50 -20.71 -4.93 1.86
C ASN A 50 -20.37 -5.41 3.28
N ASN A 51 -21.19 -5.04 4.26
CA ASN A 51 -20.94 -5.29 5.68
C ASN A 51 -22.16 -5.94 6.36
N PRO A 52 -22.44 -7.23 6.08
CA PRO A 52 -23.63 -7.91 6.61
C PRO A 52 -23.59 -8.10 8.13
N LEU A 53 -22.39 -8.13 8.73
CA LEU A 53 -22.20 -8.25 10.17
C LEU A 53 -22.40 -6.92 10.92
N GLY A 54 -22.45 -5.80 10.20
CA GLY A 54 -22.53 -4.47 10.78
C GLY A 54 -21.34 -4.14 11.65
N ILE A 55 -20.13 -4.50 11.22
CA ILE A 55 -18.86 -4.14 11.86
C ILE A 55 -18.69 -2.62 11.75
N ALA A 56 -18.63 -1.92 12.88
CA ALA A 56 -18.57 -0.46 12.92
C ALA A 56 -17.23 0.07 12.35
N ASP A 57 -16.14 -0.58 12.72
CA ASP A 57 -14.79 -0.24 12.30
C ASP A 57 -13.89 -1.49 12.39
N PRO A 58 -12.95 -1.72 11.46
CA PRO A 58 -12.04 -2.86 11.56
C PRO A 58 -11.20 -2.85 12.83
N VAL A 59 -10.93 -1.70 13.47
CA VAL A 59 -10.16 -1.66 14.72
C VAL A 59 -10.76 -2.55 15.80
N PHE A 60 -12.10 -2.71 15.83
CA PHE A 60 -12.80 -3.55 16.80
C PHE A 60 -12.41 -5.03 16.75
N GLY A 61 -11.98 -5.53 15.58
CA GLY A 61 -11.49 -6.90 15.46
C GLY A 61 -10.10 -7.10 16.07
N LEU A 62 -9.33 -6.03 16.27
CA LEU A 62 -8.02 -6.07 16.91
C LEU A 62 -8.12 -6.00 18.44
N LEU A 63 -9.32 -5.83 19.01
CA LEU A 63 -9.51 -5.60 20.44
C LEU A 63 -9.81 -6.88 21.19
N GLY A 64 -9.67 -6.83 22.51
CA GLY A 64 -10.27 -7.82 23.40
C GLY A 64 -11.79 -7.90 23.27
N ASN A 65 -12.37 -9.07 23.55
CA ASN A 65 -13.79 -9.38 23.32
C ASN A 65 -14.77 -8.36 23.91
N ALA A 66 -14.43 -7.76 25.06
CA ALA A 66 -15.29 -6.75 25.70
C ALA A 66 -15.51 -5.53 24.80
N ALA A 67 -14.46 -4.99 24.18
CA ALA A 67 -14.55 -3.84 23.29
C ALA A 67 -15.02 -4.25 21.88
N ALA A 68 -14.56 -5.40 21.39
CA ALA A 68 -14.99 -5.99 20.11
C ALA A 68 -16.53 -6.11 20.00
N LYS A 69 -17.20 -6.43 21.10
CA LYS A 69 -18.66 -6.55 21.16
C LYS A 69 -19.40 -5.26 20.80
N GLU A 70 -18.86 -4.09 21.16
CA GLU A 70 -19.47 -2.79 20.86
C GLU A 70 -19.33 -2.43 19.37
N GLY A 71 -18.36 -3.06 18.69
CA GLY A 71 -18.04 -2.83 17.30
C GLY A 71 -18.80 -3.68 16.28
N VAL A 72 -19.70 -4.56 16.70
CA VAL A 72 -20.40 -5.47 15.78
C VAL A 72 -21.88 -5.56 16.13
N LYS A 73 -22.75 -5.40 15.11
CA LYS A 73 -24.21 -5.48 15.30
C LYS A 73 -24.72 -6.91 15.31
N ALA A 74 -24.10 -7.79 14.52
CA ALA A 74 -24.46 -9.20 14.47
C ALA A 74 -23.96 -9.94 15.71
N THR A 75 -24.73 -10.95 16.15
CA THR A 75 -24.25 -11.91 17.15
C THR A 75 -23.23 -12.84 16.49
N VAL A 76 -21.95 -12.67 16.82
CA VAL A 76 -20.84 -13.45 16.27
C VAL A 76 -19.96 -14.00 17.40
N ASN A 77 -19.12 -14.98 17.07
CA ASN A 77 -18.03 -15.38 17.94
C ASN A 77 -16.96 -14.27 17.97
N LEU A 78 -16.81 -13.61 19.12
CA LEU A 78 -15.92 -12.46 19.26
C LEU A 78 -14.43 -12.84 19.17
N ASP A 79 -14.06 -14.09 19.50
CA ASP A 79 -12.70 -14.59 19.27
C ASP A 79 -12.38 -14.68 17.77
N CYS A 80 -13.42 -14.77 16.94
CA CYS A 80 -13.32 -14.80 15.48
C CYS A 80 -13.58 -13.45 14.82
N LEU A 81 -13.89 -12.37 15.56
CA LEU A 81 -14.29 -11.09 14.94
C LEU A 81 -13.22 -10.55 13.97
N LYS A 82 -11.94 -10.70 14.33
CA LYS A 82 -10.82 -10.36 13.44
C LYS A 82 -10.88 -11.12 12.12
N GLN A 83 -10.99 -12.45 12.19
CA GLN A 83 -11.09 -13.30 11.01
C GLN A 83 -12.32 -12.95 10.20
N LEU A 84 -13.49 -12.82 10.82
CA LEU A 84 -14.73 -12.45 10.13
C LEU A 84 -14.61 -11.09 9.41
N THR A 85 -13.91 -10.14 10.03
CA THR A 85 -13.62 -8.82 9.45
C THR A 85 -12.72 -8.94 8.22
N ALA A 86 -11.59 -9.64 8.36
CA ALA A 86 -10.64 -9.86 7.28
C ALA A 86 -11.29 -10.63 6.12
N ASP A 87 -12.03 -11.68 6.44
CA ASP A 87 -12.70 -12.57 5.50
C ASP A 87 -13.78 -11.84 4.69
N GLN A 88 -14.61 -11.02 5.35
CA GLN A 88 -15.59 -10.18 4.65
C GLN A 88 -14.92 -9.14 3.75
N ALA A 89 -13.87 -8.47 4.23
CA ALA A 89 -13.11 -7.49 3.44
C ALA A 89 -12.45 -8.14 2.22
N PHE A 90 -11.83 -9.31 2.39
CA PHE A 90 -11.22 -10.08 1.31
C PHE A 90 -12.28 -10.51 0.28
N THR A 91 -13.42 -11.05 0.71
CA THR A 91 -14.53 -11.39 -0.19
C THR A 91 -14.98 -10.18 -1.01
N ASN A 92 -15.13 -9.01 -0.37
CA ASN A 92 -15.55 -7.79 -1.07
C ASN A 92 -14.51 -7.33 -2.10
N ALA A 93 -13.24 -7.32 -1.72
CA ALA A 93 -12.15 -6.92 -2.61
C ALA A 93 -11.98 -7.90 -3.79
N LYS A 94 -12.03 -9.21 -3.51
CA LYS A 94 -11.95 -10.27 -4.52
C LYS A 94 -13.11 -10.20 -5.52
N ALA A 95 -14.31 -9.86 -5.07
CA ALA A 95 -15.48 -9.72 -5.94
C ALA A 95 -15.34 -8.62 -7.00
N ILE A 96 -14.55 -7.57 -6.72
CA ILE A 96 -14.29 -6.46 -7.65
C ILE A 96 -12.90 -6.51 -8.29
N GLY A 97 -12.11 -7.56 -8.00
CA GLY A 97 -10.73 -7.66 -8.48
C GLY A 97 -9.78 -6.61 -7.90
N ASP A 98 -10.01 -6.14 -6.67
CA ASP A 98 -9.11 -5.20 -5.99
C ASP A 98 -8.01 -5.95 -5.23
N VAL A 99 -6.84 -6.06 -5.85
CA VAL A 99 -5.65 -6.72 -5.30
C VAL A 99 -5.13 -5.98 -4.06
N ARG A 100 -5.24 -4.64 -4.02
CA ARG A 100 -4.84 -3.86 -2.84
C ARG A 100 -5.74 -4.17 -1.65
N GLY A 101 -7.06 -4.25 -1.87
CA GLY A 101 -8.03 -4.66 -0.86
C GLY A 101 -7.80 -6.08 -0.34
N MET A 102 -7.55 -7.03 -1.25
CA MET A 102 -7.23 -8.43 -0.89
C MET A 102 -5.95 -8.50 -0.04
N ALA A 103 -4.90 -7.80 -0.45
CA ALA A 103 -3.64 -7.74 0.30
C ALA A 103 -3.84 -7.14 1.69
N GLY A 104 -4.55 -6.01 1.80
CA GLY A 104 -4.81 -5.38 3.09
C GLY A 104 -5.61 -6.27 4.05
N ALA A 105 -6.54 -7.08 3.53
CA ALA A 105 -7.25 -8.07 4.35
C ALA A 105 -6.34 -9.20 4.84
N LEU A 106 -5.41 -9.68 4.02
CA LEU A 106 -4.39 -10.67 4.44
C LEU A 106 -3.45 -10.08 5.50
N MET A 107 -2.96 -8.85 5.29
CA MET A 107 -2.12 -8.13 6.27
C MET A 107 -2.86 -7.95 7.59
N TYR A 108 -4.10 -7.47 7.55
CA TYR A 108 -4.95 -7.31 8.72
C TYR A 108 -5.22 -8.63 9.45
N GLN A 109 -5.37 -9.75 8.73
CA GLN A 109 -5.52 -11.07 9.37
C GLN A 109 -4.24 -11.51 10.09
N ALA A 110 -3.06 -11.12 9.60
CA ALA A 110 -1.78 -11.52 10.15
C ALA A 110 -1.35 -10.71 11.38
N ILE A 111 -1.55 -9.38 11.39
CA ILE A 111 -1.07 -8.48 12.46
C ILE A 111 -1.54 -8.91 13.86
N GLU A 112 -0.86 -8.48 14.91
CA GLU A 112 -1.23 -8.86 16.28
C GLU A 112 -2.65 -8.38 16.64
N ARG A 113 -3.42 -9.27 17.27
CA ARG A 113 -4.63 -8.86 18.00
C ARG A 113 -4.21 -8.52 19.42
N ASN A 114 -4.67 -7.37 19.91
CA ASN A 114 -4.35 -6.94 21.24
C ASN A 114 -4.93 -7.90 22.29
N THR A 115 -4.03 -8.40 23.13
CA THR A 115 -4.37 -9.19 24.30
C THR A 115 -4.17 -8.30 25.51
N GLY A 116 -5.12 -8.28 26.46
CA GLY A 116 -5.17 -7.28 27.54
C GLY A 116 -4.01 -7.29 28.56
N GLY A 117 -2.86 -7.90 28.26
CA GLY A 117 -1.64 -7.87 29.04
C GLY A 117 -0.42 -8.37 28.25
N VAL A 118 0.74 -7.80 28.55
CA VAL A 118 2.02 -8.14 27.91
C VAL A 118 2.35 -9.63 28.08
N GLY A 119 2.76 -10.27 26.98
CA GLY A 119 3.11 -11.69 26.94
C GLY A 119 1.92 -12.65 26.87
N THR A 120 0.70 -12.13 26.70
CA THR A 120 -0.50 -12.96 26.56
C THR A 120 -0.67 -13.39 25.10
N LYS A 121 -1.01 -14.67 24.89
CA LYS A 121 -1.28 -15.19 23.54
C LYS A 121 -2.69 -14.81 23.09
N SER A 122 -2.83 -14.48 21.81
CA SER A 122 -4.12 -14.25 21.19
C SER A 122 -4.92 -15.53 21.13
N ALA A 123 -6.18 -15.48 21.56
CA ALA A 123 -7.09 -16.62 21.40
C ALA A 123 -7.27 -16.91 19.90
N PRO A 124 -7.12 -18.18 19.47
CA PRO A 124 -7.34 -18.53 18.08
C PRO A 124 -8.84 -18.49 17.73
N CYS A 125 -9.15 -18.11 16.50
CA CYS A 125 -10.48 -18.35 15.95
C CYS A 125 -10.62 -19.85 15.62
N ASN A 126 -11.76 -20.45 16.00
CA ASN A 126 -12.06 -21.86 15.77
C ASN A 126 -13.07 -22.07 14.63
N GLU A 127 -13.45 -21.01 13.93
CA GLU A 127 -14.35 -21.06 12.79
C GLU A 127 -13.57 -21.15 11.47
N THR A 128 -14.14 -21.85 10.51
CA THR A 128 -13.58 -21.94 9.15
C THR A 128 -13.82 -20.64 8.40
N ALA A 129 -12.77 -20.00 7.90
CA ALA A 129 -12.90 -18.85 7.00
C ALA A 129 -13.59 -19.24 5.68
N VAL A 130 -14.35 -18.31 5.11
CA VAL A 130 -14.95 -18.46 3.77
C VAL A 130 -13.86 -18.46 2.71
N ASN A 131 -12.87 -17.58 2.83
CA ASN A 131 -11.75 -17.50 1.90
C ASN A 131 -10.58 -18.37 2.42
N PRO A 132 -10.12 -19.36 1.66
CA PRO A 132 -9.00 -20.20 2.08
C PRO A 132 -7.71 -19.42 2.28
N GLU A 133 -7.52 -18.30 1.57
CA GLU A 133 -6.37 -17.42 1.74
C GLU A 133 -6.33 -16.78 3.14
N ILE A 134 -7.50 -16.42 3.69
CA ILE A 134 -7.64 -15.91 5.07
C ILE A 134 -7.51 -17.05 6.07
N GLY A 135 -8.12 -18.21 5.78
CA GLY A 135 -8.06 -19.39 6.65
C GLY A 135 -6.67 -20.03 6.76
N ALA A 136 -5.77 -19.75 5.81
CA ALA A 136 -4.37 -20.16 5.88
C ALA A 136 -3.56 -19.38 6.93
N LEU A 137 -4.05 -18.20 7.34
CA LEU A 137 -3.34 -17.30 8.23
C LEU A 137 -3.82 -17.41 9.67
N SER A 138 -2.86 -17.42 10.59
CA SER A 138 -3.09 -17.18 12.02
C SER A 138 -2.69 -15.74 12.38
N SER A 139 -3.13 -15.27 13.54
CA SER A 139 -2.72 -13.97 14.09
C SER A 139 -1.33 -14.06 14.72
N HIS A 140 -0.51 -13.03 14.52
CA HIS A 140 0.67 -12.81 15.34
C HIS A 140 0.30 -12.78 16.82
N GLN A 141 1.27 -13.21 17.62
CA GLN A 141 1.22 -13.26 19.07
C GLN A 141 2.02 -12.10 19.64
N ASP A 142 1.67 -11.69 20.87
CA ASP A 142 2.42 -10.69 21.62
C ASP A 142 3.91 -11.09 21.66
N PRO A 143 4.84 -10.17 21.35
CA PRO A 143 6.26 -10.48 21.21
C PRO A 143 6.92 -10.94 22.52
N ALA A 144 6.35 -10.63 23.69
CA ALA A 144 6.81 -11.14 24.98
C ALA A 144 6.22 -12.52 25.33
N SER A 145 5.31 -13.06 24.51
CA SER A 145 4.73 -14.37 24.77
C SER A 145 5.70 -15.52 24.45
N PRO A 146 5.58 -16.69 25.10
CA PRO A 146 6.43 -17.83 24.81
C PRO A 146 6.34 -18.25 23.33
N ASP A 147 7.50 -18.44 22.70
CA ASP A 147 7.65 -18.84 21.29
C ASP A 147 7.11 -17.82 20.27
N ALA A 148 6.89 -16.55 20.66
CA ALA A 148 6.35 -15.53 19.77
C ALA A 148 7.18 -15.34 18.50
N ALA A 149 8.51 -15.19 18.61
CA ALA A 149 9.39 -15.00 17.46
C ALA A 149 9.28 -16.14 16.43
N ALA A 150 9.26 -17.40 16.88
CA ALA A 150 9.12 -18.55 15.99
C ALA A 150 7.72 -18.63 15.37
N THR A 151 6.69 -18.35 16.17
CA THR A 151 5.27 -18.39 15.73
C THR A 151 5.00 -17.28 14.71
N ASN A 152 5.41 -16.05 15.01
CA ASN A 152 5.21 -14.89 14.15
C ASN A 152 5.98 -15.04 12.84
N LYS A 153 7.20 -15.61 12.87
CA LYS A 153 7.93 -15.95 11.65
C LYS A 153 7.14 -16.88 10.73
N VAL A 154 6.56 -17.96 11.27
CA VAL A 154 5.74 -18.90 10.48
C VAL A 154 4.55 -18.18 9.84
N ILE A 155 3.89 -17.31 10.59
CA ILE A 155 2.76 -16.51 10.10
C ILE A 155 3.20 -15.56 8.98
N THR A 156 4.30 -14.83 9.17
CA THR A 156 4.83 -13.88 8.19
C THR A 156 5.26 -14.57 6.89
N LEU A 157 5.88 -15.76 6.99
CA LEU A 157 6.23 -16.54 5.80
C LEU A 157 5.00 -17.11 5.10
N GLU A 158 3.95 -17.50 5.83
CA GLU A 158 2.70 -17.94 5.20
C GLU A 158 1.97 -16.76 4.53
N LEU A 159 1.94 -15.59 5.17
CA LEU A 159 1.42 -14.34 4.61
C LEU A 159 2.13 -13.99 3.30
N ALA A 160 3.46 -14.06 3.26
CA ALA A 160 4.23 -13.81 2.05
C ALA A 160 3.81 -14.73 0.89
N LYS A 161 3.52 -16.01 1.17
CA LYS A 161 3.02 -16.94 0.16
C LYS A 161 1.63 -16.55 -0.35
N GLN A 162 0.72 -16.17 0.56
CA GLN A 162 -0.62 -15.72 0.17
C GLN A 162 -0.57 -14.45 -0.68
N LEU A 163 0.29 -13.49 -0.33
CA LEU A 163 0.53 -12.28 -1.12
C LEU A 163 1.10 -12.61 -2.51
N ALA A 164 2.10 -13.49 -2.58
CA ALA A 164 2.68 -13.96 -3.83
C ALA A 164 1.62 -14.64 -4.73
N LEU A 165 0.74 -15.46 -4.16
CA LEU A 165 -0.34 -16.14 -4.88
C LEU A 165 -1.33 -15.17 -5.53
N ILE A 166 -1.51 -13.98 -4.96
CA ILE A 166 -2.39 -12.94 -5.52
C ILE A 166 -1.64 -11.88 -6.35
N GLY A 167 -0.35 -12.09 -6.60
CA GLY A 167 0.48 -11.20 -7.43
C GLY A 167 0.97 -9.94 -6.73
N VAL A 168 0.98 -9.92 -5.40
CA VAL A 168 1.48 -8.81 -4.58
C VAL A 168 2.95 -9.06 -4.21
N ASP A 169 3.70 -7.97 -4.03
CA ASP A 169 5.07 -8.03 -3.51
C ASP A 169 5.11 -8.81 -2.18
N PRO A 170 5.78 -9.97 -2.13
CA PRO A 170 5.81 -10.80 -0.93
C PRO A 170 6.54 -10.15 0.25
N LEU A 171 7.43 -9.18 0.00
CA LEU A 171 8.12 -8.46 1.05
C LEU A 171 7.18 -7.57 1.87
N LEU A 172 5.98 -7.26 1.37
CA LEU A 172 4.96 -6.55 2.14
C LEU A 172 4.61 -7.30 3.44
N ALA A 173 4.72 -8.64 3.46
CA ALA A 173 4.51 -9.43 4.67
C ALA A 173 5.39 -8.99 5.85
N LEU A 174 6.58 -8.43 5.58
CA LEU A 174 7.48 -7.95 6.63
C LEU A 174 6.90 -6.76 7.41
N GLU A 175 5.99 -5.99 6.80
CA GLU A 175 5.29 -4.89 7.45
C GLU A 175 4.17 -5.35 8.39
N SER A 176 3.86 -6.65 8.46
CA SER A 176 2.94 -7.16 9.48
C SER A 176 3.61 -7.39 10.83
N GLY A 177 4.93 -7.20 10.92
CA GLY A 177 5.74 -7.50 12.10
C GLY A 177 5.29 -6.80 13.38
N THR A 178 5.84 -7.26 14.50
CA THR A 178 5.43 -6.82 15.84
C THR A 178 6.42 -5.81 16.44
N PHE A 179 6.26 -5.51 17.72
CA PHE A 179 7.13 -4.62 18.48
C PHE A 179 8.26 -5.38 19.18
N THR A 180 9.21 -4.64 19.76
CA THR A 180 10.16 -5.23 20.71
C THR A 180 9.40 -5.80 21.91
N PRO A 181 9.72 -7.01 22.42
CA PRO A 181 9.04 -7.61 23.57
C PRO A 181 8.93 -6.66 24.76
N GLY A 182 7.71 -6.50 25.30
CA GLY A 182 7.45 -5.70 26.50
C GLY A 182 7.90 -6.40 27.79
N ASP A 183 7.89 -5.66 28.90
CA ASP A 183 8.12 -6.22 30.24
C ASP A 183 6.87 -6.97 30.73
N LEU A 184 7.01 -8.25 31.10
CA LEU A 184 5.91 -9.08 31.63
C LEU A 184 5.31 -8.55 32.94
N SER A 185 6.02 -7.65 33.64
CA SER A 185 5.52 -6.96 34.82
C SER A 185 4.68 -5.71 34.49
N ASP A 186 4.57 -5.33 33.21
CA ASP A 186 3.76 -4.21 32.77
C ASP A 186 2.26 -4.52 32.91
N THR A 187 1.69 -3.97 33.99
CA THR A 187 0.25 -4.05 34.29
C THR A 187 -0.63 -3.14 33.42
N THR A 188 -0.05 -2.25 32.63
CA THR A 188 -0.79 -1.37 31.70
C THR A 188 -1.19 -2.10 30.42
N GLY A 189 -0.51 -3.21 30.10
CA GLY A 189 -0.69 -3.95 28.85
C GLY A 189 -0.13 -3.22 27.63
N LYS A 190 0.62 -2.12 27.82
CA LYS A 190 1.16 -1.31 26.73
C LYS A 190 2.41 -1.94 26.12
N GLY A 191 3.30 -2.49 26.92
CA GLY A 191 4.60 -2.92 26.43
C GLY A 191 5.33 -1.78 25.70
N ASN A 192 6.07 -2.13 24.64
CA ASN A 192 6.82 -1.16 23.83
C ASN A 192 6.04 -0.65 22.62
N THR A 193 4.72 -0.61 22.74
CA THR A 193 3.83 -0.39 21.61
C THR A 193 3.47 1.08 21.43
N CYS A 194 2.94 1.40 20.26
CA CYS A 194 2.38 2.70 19.94
C CYS A 194 0.92 2.56 19.51
N ASP A 195 0.15 3.62 19.72
CA ASP A 195 -1.23 3.70 19.31
C ASP A 195 -1.54 5.16 18.97
N THR A 196 -1.63 5.48 17.68
CA THR A 196 -1.84 6.86 17.22
C THR A 196 -2.89 6.88 16.14
N LEU A 197 -4.11 7.27 16.53
CA LEU A 197 -5.33 7.20 15.72
C LEU A 197 -5.20 7.80 14.31
N ASP A 198 -4.46 8.91 14.15
CA ASP A 198 -4.35 9.67 12.90
C ASP A 198 -2.93 9.60 12.27
N ASP A 199 -2.13 8.60 12.62
CA ASP A 199 -0.82 8.39 12.00
C ASP A 199 -0.92 7.46 10.79
N GLU A 200 -0.61 7.98 9.61
CA GLU A 200 -0.56 7.23 8.35
C GLU A 200 0.90 7.21 7.86
N PRO A 201 1.52 6.04 7.65
CA PRO A 201 0.91 4.70 7.50
C PRO A 201 0.62 3.94 8.80
N GLY A 202 1.00 4.51 9.95
CA GLY A 202 0.86 3.87 11.26
C GLY A 202 2.09 4.15 12.12
N CYS A 203 1.88 4.25 13.43
CA CYS A 203 2.96 4.66 14.34
C CYS A 203 4.10 3.65 14.43
N ILE A 204 3.85 2.37 14.12
CA ILE A 204 4.92 1.36 14.12
C ILE A 204 5.95 1.66 13.01
N PHE A 205 5.48 2.23 11.90
CA PHE A 205 6.30 2.60 10.76
C PHE A 205 6.89 4.00 10.94
N SER A 206 6.06 4.98 11.30
CA SER A 206 6.47 6.39 11.42
C SER A 206 7.53 6.60 12.51
N GLN A 207 7.46 5.81 13.58
CA GLN A 207 8.42 5.83 14.69
C GLN A 207 9.51 4.76 14.56
N ARG A 208 9.49 3.96 13.47
CA ARG A 208 10.43 2.86 13.21
C ARG A 208 10.54 1.86 14.37
N LEU A 209 9.39 1.48 14.93
CA LEU A 209 9.28 0.52 16.02
C LEU A 209 9.14 -0.93 15.56
N LEU A 210 8.96 -1.14 14.25
CA LEU A 210 8.79 -2.44 13.62
C LEU A 210 9.99 -3.37 13.90
N VAL A 211 9.70 -4.57 14.41
CA VAL A 211 10.62 -5.70 14.47
C VAL A 211 10.18 -6.70 13.40
N LEU A 212 11.10 -7.07 12.51
CA LEU A 212 10.81 -8.00 11.43
C LEU A 212 10.75 -9.43 11.99
N ASP A 213 9.68 -10.18 11.73
CA ASP A 213 9.62 -11.58 12.17
C ASP A 213 10.46 -12.53 11.31
N ALA A 214 10.77 -12.10 10.08
CA ALA A 214 11.60 -12.82 9.12
C ALA A 214 12.52 -11.82 8.39
N SER A 215 13.63 -12.31 7.86
CA SER A 215 14.47 -11.52 6.96
C SER A 215 13.89 -11.49 5.53
N PRO A 216 14.24 -10.47 4.70
CA PRO A 216 13.90 -10.45 3.28
C PRO A 216 14.34 -11.72 2.53
N ASP A 217 15.52 -12.28 2.87
CA ASP A 217 16.02 -13.51 2.26
C ASP A 217 15.16 -14.74 2.59
N GLU A 218 14.68 -14.84 3.83
CA GLU A 218 13.75 -15.91 4.24
C GLU A 218 12.41 -15.80 3.51
N VAL A 219 11.89 -14.57 3.33
CA VAL A 219 10.66 -14.33 2.55
C VAL A 219 10.86 -14.73 1.09
N ASN A 220 11.93 -14.23 0.45
CA ASN A 220 12.25 -14.55 -0.93
C ASN A 220 12.43 -16.06 -1.15
N ALA A 221 13.07 -16.76 -0.20
CA ALA A 221 13.22 -18.20 -0.26
C ALA A 221 11.87 -18.94 -0.13
N ALA A 222 10.98 -18.47 0.76
CA ALA A 222 9.67 -19.08 0.98
C ALA A 222 8.74 -19.00 -0.24
N VAL A 223 8.91 -17.97 -1.08
CA VAL A 223 8.03 -17.70 -2.23
C VAL A 223 8.65 -18.02 -3.59
N ALA A 224 9.90 -18.48 -3.64
CA ALA A 224 10.67 -18.67 -4.88
C ALA A 224 9.97 -19.51 -5.97
N ASN A 225 9.07 -20.42 -5.59
CA ASN A 225 8.35 -21.31 -6.51
C ASN A 225 6.85 -20.97 -6.64
N ILE A 226 6.41 -19.85 -6.08
CA ILE A 226 5.01 -19.44 -6.14
C ILE A 226 4.79 -18.59 -7.38
N GLN A 227 3.78 -18.98 -8.16
CA GLN A 227 3.32 -18.21 -9.30
C GLN A 227 1.98 -17.56 -8.95
N PRO A 228 1.78 -16.27 -9.28
CA PRO A 228 0.50 -15.62 -9.11
C PRO A 228 -0.60 -16.40 -9.84
N THR A 229 -1.69 -16.66 -9.13
CA THR A 229 -2.88 -17.36 -9.67
C THR A 229 -4.06 -16.42 -9.84
N PHE A 230 -3.94 -15.18 -9.36
CA PHE A 230 -4.94 -14.14 -9.45
C PHE A 230 -4.45 -12.99 -10.33
N THR A 231 -5.38 -12.31 -11.02
CA THR A 231 -5.12 -11.08 -11.75
C THR A 231 -6.23 -10.10 -11.44
N GLY A 232 -5.86 -8.88 -11.04
CA GLY A 232 -6.81 -7.82 -10.70
C GLY A 232 -6.17 -6.44 -10.82
N THR A 233 -6.86 -5.44 -10.30
CA THR A 233 -6.47 -4.03 -10.30
C THR A 233 -5.96 -3.60 -8.93
N GLY A 234 -5.17 -2.54 -8.88
CA GLY A 234 -4.54 -2.05 -7.66
C GLY A 234 -3.24 -2.80 -7.33
N SER A 235 -2.41 -2.17 -6.52
CA SER A 235 -1.15 -2.73 -6.04
C SER A 235 -0.80 -2.14 -4.68
N ILE A 236 -0.02 -2.89 -3.91
CA ILE A 236 0.63 -2.44 -2.68
C ILE A 236 1.98 -3.17 -2.61
N SER A 237 2.97 -2.52 -2.02
CA SER A 237 4.35 -3.00 -1.94
C SER A 237 4.99 -2.55 -0.64
N ALA A 238 6.07 -3.22 -0.21
CA ALA A 238 6.83 -2.88 0.98
C ALA A 238 7.59 -1.55 0.85
N THR A 239 6.87 -0.43 0.93
CA THR A 239 7.44 0.92 0.75
C THR A 239 7.12 1.86 1.91
N ASP A 240 6.32 1.41 2.88
CA ASP A 240 5.86 2.24 3.98
C ASP A 240 6.93 2.40 5.07
N VAL A 241 7.90 1.47 5.10
CA VAL A 241 9.12 1.59 5.92
C VAL A 241 10.35 1.02 5.21
N SER A 242 11.50 1.68 5.37
CA SER A 242 12.79 1.07 5.00
C SER A 242 13.19 0.03 6.04
N PHE A 243 13.41 -1.20 5.58
CA PHE A 243 13.85 -2.34 6.40
C PHE A 243 15.31 -2.23 6.87
N ASP A 244 16.10 -1.35 6.27
CA ASP A 244 17.51 -1.20 6.61
C ASP A 244 17.66 -0.80 8.08
N GLY A 245 18.42 -1.61 8.82
CA GLY A 245 18.70 -1.39 10.24
C GLY A 245 17.54 -1.67 11.19
N LEU A 246 16.41 -2.22 10.70
CA LEU A 246 15.39 -2.77 11.60
C LEU A 246 15.86 -4.09 12.22
N PRO A 247 15.55 -4.36 13.49
CA PRO A 247 15.87 -5.63 14.12
C PRO A 247 15.03 -6.77 13.52
N VAL A 248 15.61 -7.97 13.44
CA VAL A 248 14.88 -9.20 13.12
C VAL A 248 14.67 -9.99 14.41
N ALA A 249 13.44 -10.36 14.70
CA ALA A 249 13.07 -11.15 15.86
C ALA A 249 13.89 -12.46 15.87
N SER A 250 14.50 -12.73 17.01
CA SER A 250 15.30 -13.92 17.24
C SER A 250 14.67 -14.74 18.36
N ASN A 251 14.77 -16.06 18.29
CA ASN A 251 14.29 -16.94 19.36
C ASN A 251 15.14 -16.67 20.61
N GLY A 252 14.58 -15.90 21.53
CA GLY A 252 15.22 -15.53 22.79
C GLY A 252 15.41 -16.75 23.68
N ASN A 253 16.57 -17.39 23.55
CA ASN A 253 17.15 -18.24 24.59
C ASN A 253 18.29 -17.55 25.34
N ASP A 254 18.47 -16.24 25.18
CA ASP A 254 19.45 -15.50 25.98
C ASP A 254 18.82 -14.21 26.52
N GLY A 255 18.42 -14.26 27.78
CA GLY A 255 17.86 -13.13 28.51
C GLY A 255 18.95 -12.13 28.88
N SER A 256 19.36 -11.30 27.92
CA SER A 256 20.19 -10.12 28.20
C SER A 256 19.56 -8.88 27.59
N ASN A 257 19.10 -7.99 28.47
CA ASN A 257 18.83 -6.58 28.17
C ASN A 257 19.97 -5.99 27.31
N ALA A 258 19.65 -5.55 26.10
CA ALA A 258 20.53 -4.67 25.34
C ALA A 258 19.71 -3.48 24.83
N VAL A 259 19.63 -2.47 25.69
CA VAL A 259 19.53 -1.07 25.27
C VAL A 259 20.72 -0.74 24.36
N ALA A 260 20.42 -0.02 23.28
CA ALA A 260 21.28 0.54 22.24
C ALA A 260 22.79 0.64 22.52
N ASP A 261 23.61 0.19 21.56
CA ASP A 261 24.79 0.96 21.14
C ASP A 261 25.02 0.83 19.63
N ILE A 262 25.07 1.98 18.97
CA ILE A 262 25.39 2.15 17.55
C ILE A 262 26.89 2.29 17.45
N ARG A 263 27.59 1.26 16.95
CA ARG A 263 28.82 1.49 16.17
C ARG A 263 29.20 0.31 15.28
N ALA A 264 29.26 0.61 13.99
CA ALA A 264 29.72 -0.25 12.92
C ALA A 264 31.17 -0.73 13.11
N THR A 265 31.46 -1.97 12.71
CA THR A 265 32.49 -2.32 11.69
C THR A 265 32.41 -3.80 11.32
N GLY A 266 32.28 -4.09 10.02
CA GLY A 266 33.17 -4.99 9.27
C GLY A 266 33.17 -6.51 9.53
N GLN A 267 32.59 -7.22 8.54
CA GLN A 267 33.16 -8.39 7.87
C GLN A 267 33.02 -9.81 8.49
N ALA A 268 32.53 -10.70 7.62
CA ALA A 268 32.15 -12.10 7.84
C ALA A 268 33.33 -13.09 7.95
N THR A 269 33.15 -14.23 8.66
CA THR A 269 33.04 -15.60 8.08
C THR A 269 33.11 -16.75 9.11
N SER A 270 32.32 -17.81 8.84
CA SER A 270 32.44 -19.26 9.18
C SER A 270 32.16 -19.84 10.60
N THR A 271 30.96 -20.43 10.73
CA THR A 271 30.51 -21.78 11.17
C THR A 271 31.50 -22.83 11.77
N PRO A 272 31.02 -23.89 12.50
CA PRO A 272 30.62 -23.95 13.91
C PRO A 272 31.34 -25.08 14.71
N THR A 273 30.73 -25.59 15.80
CA THR A 273 30.95 -26.83 16.62
C THR A 273 31.65 -26.63 17.99
N PRO A 274 31.39 -27.47 19.03
CA PRO A 274 30.19 -27.49 19.87
C PRO A 274 30.47 -27.33 21.40
N THR A 275 29.37 -27.19 22.15
CA THR A 275 29.09 -27.30 23.61
C THR A 275 30.08 -28.11 24.48
N PRO A 276 30.26 -27.73 25.76
CA PRO A 276 29.48 -28.39 26.82
C PRO A 276 28.99 -27.45 27.95
N THR A 277 27.73 -27.64 28.35
CA THR A 277 27.16 -27.33 29.69
C THR A 277 27.29 -28.59 30.59
N PRO A 278 26.93 -28.62 31.89
CA PRO A 278 26.62 -27.55 32.85
C PRO A 278 27.30 -27.73 34.23
N THR A 279 27.23 -26.74 35.13
CA THR A 279 27.13 -27.00 36.58
C THR A 279 26.42 -25.84 37.28
N SER A 280 25.40 -26.22 38.05
CA SER A 280 24.47 -25.44 38.85
C SER A 280 25.05 -25.02 40.21
N THR A 281 24.62 -23.88 40.76
CA THR A 281 23.81 -23.75 42.01
C THR A 281 23.78 -22.30 42.56
N PRO A 282 22.75 -21.94 43.36
CA PRO A 282 22.19 -20.59 43.42
C PRO A 282 22.68 -19.76 44.63
N LYS A 283 22.55 -18.44 44.56
CA LYS A 283 22.62 -17.57 45.75
C LYS A 283 21.51 -16.51 45.73
N SER A 284 20.55 -16.71 46.62
CA SER A 284 19.60 -15.70 47.08
C SER A 284 20.30 -14.62 47.91
N SER A 285 19.88 -13.36 47.75
CA SER A 285 19.78 -12.42 48.87
C SER A 285 18.81 -11.27 48.55
N THR A 286 17.85 -11.15 49.45
CA THR A 286 16.81 -10.15 49.67
C THR A 286 17.33 -8.75 50.01
N SER A 287 16.66 -7.70 49.53
CA SER A 287 16.34 -6.42 50.23
C SER A 287 15.64 -5.46 49.25
N ALA A 288 14.35 -5.20 49.40
CA ALA A 288 13.71 -4.23 50.31
C ALA A 288 13.71 -2.79 49.74
N ASN A 289 12.51 -2.39 49.29
CA ASN A 289 12.05 -1.03 49.03
C ASN A 289 11.95 -0.22 50.34
N PRO A 290 11.95 1.12 50.30
CA PRO A 290 10.69 1.79 50.60
C PRO A 290 10.34 2.99 49.70
N SER A 291 9.03 3.13 49.49
CA SER A 291 8.34 4.22 48.80
C SER A 291 8.10 5.42 49.75
N THR A 292 8.00 6.66 49.22
CA THR A 292 6.92 7.63 49.56
C THR A 292 7.00 8.98 48.81
N GLY A 293 5.81 9.49 48.43
CA GLY A 293 5.47 10.92 48.20
C GLY A 293 5.51 11.37 46.72
N GLY A 294 4.44 11.80 46.05
CA GLY A 294 3.16 12.39 46.46
C GLY A 294 3.09 13.87 46.03
N GLY A 295 2.23 14.21 45.06
CA GLY A 295 1.96 15.61 44.69
C GLY A 295 1.12 15.75 43.42
N GLY A 296 -0.18 16.03 43.59
CA GLY A 296 -1.13 16.28 42.51
C GLY A 296 -1.51 17.76 42.35
N GLY A 297 -2.42 17.99 41.39
CA GLY A 297 -3.08 19.25 41.08
C GLY A 297 -3.04 19.49 39.56
N GLY A 298 -4.11 19.64 38.80
CA GLY A 298 -5.49 20.04 39.09
C GLY A 298 -5.85 21.10 38.05
N GLY A 299 -6.93 20.93 37.27
CA GLY A 299 -7.35 21.95 36.30
C GLY A 299 -8.40 21.48 35.30
N ASN A 300 -9.65 21.68 35.66
CA ASN A 300 -10.88 21.39 34.93
C ASN A 300 -11.32 22.60 34.08
N ALA A 301 -11.75 22.43 32.82
CA ALA A 301 -12.81 23.24 32.17
C ALA A 301 -13.10 22.80 30.72
N THR A 302 -14.30 22.26 30.49
CA THR A 302 -15.13 22.44 29.28
C THR A 302 -15.86 23.80 29.36
N PRO A 303 -16.68 24.20 28.36
CA PRO A 303 -16.46 24.21 26.91
C PRO A 303 -16.76 25.63 26.33
N ASP A 304 -16.10 26.03 25.24
CA ASP A 304 -16.60 27.17 24.43
C ASP A 304 -17.06 26.70 23.05
N THR A 305 -18.27 27.15 22.72
CA THR A 305 -19.01 26.95 21.48
C THR A 305 -18.82 28.19 20.61
N GLU A 306 -19.03 28.02 19.29
CA GLU A 306 -19.07 29.04 18.23
C GLU A 306 -17.71 29.35 17.59
N THR A 307 -17.53 29.55 16.29
CA THR A 307 -18.37 29.54 15.07
C THR A 307 -17.35 29.68 13.92
N GLU A 308 -17.70 29.29 12.69
CA GLU A 308 -16.90 29.58 11.51
C GLU A 308 -16.38 31.03 11.50
N SER A 309 -15.07 31.21 11.39
CA SER A 309 -14.49 32.51 11.08
C SER A 309 -13.28 32.34 10.18
N SER A 310 -13.50 32.85 8.98
CA SER A 310 -12.53 33.20 7.95
C SER A 310 -11.28 33.86 8.51
N SER A 311 -10.13 33.42 7.98
CA SER A 311 -8.91 34.19 7.78
C SER A 311 -8.43 35.05 8.96
N SER A 312 -7.60 34.46 9.83
CA SER A 312 -6.48 35.24 10.38
C SER A 312 -5.49 35.48 9.24
N THR A 313 -5.33 36.73 8.83
CA THR A 313 -4.34 37.16 7.84
C THR A 313 -2.94 36.96 8.43
N ALA A 314 -2.41 35.75 8.36
CA ALA A 314 -1.00 35.49 8.56
C ALA A 314 -0.23 36.20 7.45
N SER A 315 0.58 37.18 7.82
CA SER A 315 1.40 37.95 6.88
C SER A 315 2.45 37.02 6.24
N GLY A 316 2.21 36.59 5.00
CA GLY A 316 3.09 35.68 4.26
C GLY A 316 2.58 35.37 2.86
N THR A 317 3.44 34.83 2.01
CA THR A 317 3.10 34.54 0.61
C THR A 317 2.46 33.16 0.50
N ASN A 318 1.26 33.06 -0.08
CA ASN A 318 0.68 31.75 -0.40
C ASN A 318 1.47 31.07 -1.52
N ILE A 319 1.96 29.86 -1.27
CA ILE A 319 2.72 29.07 -2.26
C ILE A 319 1.92 27.91 -2.88
N GLN A 320 0.67 27.70 -2.47
CA GLN A 320 -0.24 26.74 -3.11
C GLN A 320 -0.77 27.32 -4.43
N THR A 321 -0.37 26.69 -5.53
CA THR A 321 -0.68 27.14 -6.89
C THR A 321 -1.74 26.30 -7.59
N PHE A 322 -2.21 25.22 -6.96
CA PHE A 322 -3.31 24.43 -7.49
C PHE A 322 -4.65 25.18 -7.35
N THR A 323 -5.42 25.22 -8.43
CA THR A 323 -6.67 26.01 -8.52
C THR A 323 -7.92 25.16 -8.69
N GLY A 324 -7.81 23.83 -8.68
CA GLY A 324 -8.98 22.96 -8.63
C GLY A 324 -9.81 23.27 -7.39
N SER A 325 -11.13 23.21 -7.49
CA SER A 325 -12.05 23.67 -6.44
C SER A 325 -13.20 22.69 -6.13
N LEU A 326 -13.03 21.42 -6.48
CA LEU A 326 -14.07 20.41 -6.27
C LEU A 326 -14.10 20.10 -4.77
N GLY A 327 -15.23 20.37 -4.11
CA GLY A 327 -15.28 20.31 -2.64
C GLY A 327 -14.63 21.47 -1.90
N GLY A 328 -14.27 22.55 -2.60
CA GLY A 328 -13.62 23.73 -2.05
C GLY A 328 -12.19 23.94 -2.60
N LEU A 329 -11.64 25.13 -2.38
CA LEU A 329 -10.24 25.44 -2.73
C LEU A 329 -9.28 24.77 -1.75
N PRO A 330 -8.06 24.42 -2.18
CA PRO A 330 -7.05 23.93 -1.26
C PRO A 330 -6.67 25.06 -0.28
N PRO A 331 -6.58 24.79 1.03
CA PRO A 331 -6.20 25.82 1.98
C PRO A 331 -4.85 26.44 1.61
N PRO A 332 -4.69 27.76 1.79
CA PRO A 332 -3.45 28.42 1.42
C PRO A 332 -2.28 27.89 2.26
N VAL A 333 -1.13 27.72 1.61
CA VAL A 333 0.13 27.41 2.29
C VAL A 333 0.89 28.70 2.45
N ILE A 334 0.84 29.28 3.65
CA ILE A 334 1.47 30.56 3.94
C ILE A 334 2.95 30.34 4.23
N GLN A 335 3.81 30.96 3.42
CA GLN A 335 5.25 30.98 3.68
C GLN A 335 5.63 32.24 4.48
N THR A 336 6.29 32.03 5.62
CA THR A 336 6.82 33.06 6.53
C THR A 336 8.32 32.81 6.81
N SER A 337 8.96 33.63 7.65
CA SER A 337 10.35 33.45 8.10
C SER A 337 10.42 32.68 9.43
N GLY A 338 11.35 31.74 9.59
CA GLY A 338 11.58 30.99 10.84
C GLY A 338 11.92 29.51 10.58
N ASP A 339 12.06 28.73 11.66
CA ASP A 339 12.48 27.32 11.59
C ASP A 339 11.43 26.39 10.98
N ARG A 340 10.15 26.77 11.03
CA ARG A 340 9.02 26.07 10.39
C ARG A 340 8.27 27.03 9.46
N PRO A 341 8.87 27.41 8.32
CA PRO A 341 8.46 28.58 7.55
C PRO A 341 7.18 28.39 6.74
N PHE A 342 6.53 27.23 6.76
CA PHE A 342 5.29 26.99 6.01
C PHE A 342 4.15 26.66 6.95
N SER A 343 2.97 27.24 6.75
CA SER A 343 1.79 26.92 7.56
C SER A 343 0.53 26.68 6.74
N VAL A 344 -0.27 25.70 7.17
CA VAL A 344 -1.57 25.34 6.57
C VAL A 344 -2.58 25.16 7.70
N ASN A 345 -3.62 26.00 7.73
CA ASN A 345 -4.63 26.01 8.82
C ASN A 345 -4.00 25.99 10.23
N GLY A 346 -2.96 26.79 10.45
CA GLY A 346 -2.26 26.87 11.74
C GLY A 346 -1.21 25.78 12.01
N ASN A 347 -1.20 24.67 11.26
CA ASN A 347 -0.15 23.66 11.34
C ASN A 347 1.10 24.16 10.63
N THR A 348 2.28 24.03 11.26
CA THR A 348 3.55 24.51 10.69
C THR A 348 4.41 23.36 10.17
N PHE A 349 5.21 23.60 9.14
CA PHE A 349 6.05 22.62 8.47
C PHE A 349 7.43 23.22 8.17
N THR A 350 8.46 22.38 8.24
CA THR A 350 9.83 22.74 7.82
C THR A 350 9.99 22.73 6.30
N GLY A 351 9.25 21.86 5.60
CA GLY A 351 9.35 21.67 4.14
C GLY A 351 8.12 22.12 3.35
N ALA A 352 8.34 22.80 2.22
CA ALA A 352 7.28 23.30 1.35
C ALA A 352 6.42 22.18 0.75
N ASN A 353 7.02 21.05 0.36
CA ASN A 353 6.29 19.94 -0.27
C ASN A 353 5.35 19.25 0.72
N ALA A 354 5.78 19.08 1.98
CA ALA A 354 4.93 18.53 3.04
C ALA A 354 3.72 19.44 3.31
N ALA A 355 3.94 20.76 3.38
CA ALA A 355 2.86 21.72 3.55
C ALA A 355 1.89 21.75 2.36
N LEU A 356 2.41 21.70 1.13
CA LEU A 356 1.59 21.64 -0.09
C LEU A 356 0.81 20.32 -0.20
N GLY A 357 1.41 19.19 0.19
CA GLY A 357 0.75 17.90 0.28
C GLY A 357 -0.42 17.94 1.25
N ARG A 358 -0.18 18.48 2.46
CA ARG A 358 -1.24 18.68 3.45
C ARG A 358 -2.38 19.56 2.93
N SER A 359 -2.07 20.61 2.17
CA SER A 359 -3.07 21.48 1.54
C SER A 359 -3.93 20.71 0.51
N CYS A 360 -3.33 19.81 -0.29
CA CYS A 360 -4.07 18.91 -1.18
C CYS A 360 -4.94 17.89 -0.40
N ASP A 361 -4.42 17.33 0.69
CA ASP A 361 -5.16 16.33 1.48
C ASP A 361 -6.36 16.94 2.22
N ILE A 362 -6.22 18.18 2.73
CA ILE A 362 -7.35 18.89 3.35
C ILE A 362 -8.44 19.19 2.31
N GLN A 363 -8.06 19.56 1.08
CA GLN A 363 -9.00 19.73 -0.02
C GLN A 363 -9.69 18.40 -0.35
N HIS A 364 -8.91 17.33 -0.48
CA HIS A 364 -9.43 16.02 -0.81
C HIS A 364 -10.48 15.58 0.21
N ASN A 365 -10.19 15.72 1.51
CA ASN A 365 -11.15 15.39 2.58
C ASN A 365 -12.40 16.28 2.54
N ALA A 366 -12.28 17.57 2.17
CA ALA A 366 -13.43 18.44 1.98
C ALA A 366 -14.30 18.00 0.79
N CYS A 367 -13.66 17.62 -0.32
CA CYS A 367 -14.31 17.01 -1.48
C CYS A 367 -15.01 15.71 -1.13
N SER A 368 -14.35 14.82 -0.41
CA SER A 368 -14.94 13.54 -0.01
C SER A 368 -16.16 13.75 0.88
N ARG A 369 -16.13 14.70 1.82
CA ARG A 369 -17.32 15.06 2.63
C ARG A 369 -18.46 15.63 1.77
N ALA A 370 -18.14 16.46 0.78
CA ALA A 370 -19.13 17.00 -0.14
C ALA A 370 -19.72 15.93 -1.09
N ALA A 371 -18.93 14.94 -1.51
CA ALA A 371 -19.39 13.78 -2.27
C ALA A 371 -20.26 12.85 -1.42
N ASN A 372 -19.84 12.54 -0.19
CA ASN A 372 -20.57 11.66 0.73
C ASN A 372 -21.87 12.27 1.26
N SER A 373 -21.97 13.60 1.32
CA SER A 373 -23.22 14.31 1.65
C SER A 373 -24.19 14.43 0.47
N GLY A 374 -23.81 13.93 -0.72
CA GLY A 374 -24.61 14.06 -1.94
C GLY A 374 -24.60 15.47 -2.56
N THR A 375 -23.73 16.36 -2.08
CA THR A 375 -23.63 17.75 -2.54
C THR A 375 -22.82 17.88 -3.85
N LEU A 376 -22.00 16.88 -4.19
CA LEU A 376 -21.23 16.82 -5.44
C LEU A 376 -21.78 15.74 -6.39
N SER A 377 -22.13 16.13 -7.61
CA SER A 377 -22.48 15.21 -8.69
C SER A 377 -21.22 14.61 -9.33
N GLY A 378 -21.09 13.28 -9.29
CA GLY A 378 -19.95 12.55 -9.86
C GLY A 378 -19.16 11.68 -8.87
N GLY A 379 -19.47 11.77 -7.57
CA GLY A 379 -18.97 10.86 -6.54
C GLY A 379 -17.48 11.02 -6.20
N GLN A 380 -16.98 10.08 -5.39
CA GLN A 380 -15.64 10.12 -4.79
C GLN A 380 -14.50 10.09 -5.84
N SER A 381 -14.69 9.47 -7.00
CA SER A 381 -13.66 9.33 -8.04
C SER A 381 -13.14 10.66 -8.59
N GLN A 382 -14.00 11.69 -8.62
CA GLN A 382 -13.60 13.03 -9.04
C GLN A 382 -12.74 13.73 -8.00
N CYS A 383 -12.96 13.45 -6.71
CA CYS A 383 -12.11 13.93 -5.62
C CYS A 383 -10.70 13.35 -5.72
N GLU A 384 -10.58 12.06 -6.04
CA GLU A 384 -9.26 11.43 -6.20
C GLU A 384 -8.51 11.91 -7.44
N THR A 385 -9.24 12.14 -8.53
CA THR A 385 -8.67 12.78 -9.73
C THR A 385 -8.12 14.16 -9.38
N GLN A 386 -8.89 14.97 -8.65
CA GLN A 386 -8.44 16.29 -8.23
C GLN A 386 -7.25 16.26 -7.26
N ASN A 387 -7.21 15.30 -6.33
CA ASN A 387 -6.09 15.12 -5.42
C ASN A 387 -4.81 14.75 -6.18
N THR A 388 -4.93 13.87 -7.17
CA THR A 388 -3.84 13.50 -8.09
C THR A 388 -3.31 14.74 -8.84
N ASP A 389 -4.19 15.56 -9.38
CA ASP A 389 -3.82 16.79 -10.07
C ASP A 389 -3.17 17.84 -9.15
N CYS A 390 -3.66 17.94 -7.92
CA CYS A 390 -3.10 18.80 -6.88
C CYS A 390 -1.68 18.36 -6.53
N ARG A 391 -1.47 17.07 -6.28
CA ARG A 391 -0.15 16.49 -5.99
C ARG A 391 0.80 16.63 -7.18
N ALA A 392 0.33 16.45 -8.41
CA ALA A 392 1.11 16.72 -9.61
C ALA A 392 1.53 18.21 -9.72
N ALA A 393 0.73 19.15 -9.23
CA ALA A 393 1.10 20.57 -9.19
C ALA A 393 2.27 20.85 -8.23
N ILE A 394 2.40 20.08 -7.14
CA ILE A 394 3.55 20.14 -6.21
C ILE A 394 4.83 19.76 -6.95
N THR A 395 4.80 18.64 -7.68
CA THR A 395 5.95 18.16 -8.48
C THR A 395 6.34 19.18 -9.54
N ARG A 396 5.37 19.74 -10.27
CA ARG A 396 5.60 20.82 -11.27
C ARG A 396 6.19 22.09 -10.66
N ARG A 397 5.85 22.41 -9.40
CA ARG A 397 6.40 23.58 -8.68
C ARG A 397 7.84 23.33 -8.23
N ALA A 398 8.16 22.12 -7.75
CA ALA A 398 9.52 21.72 -7.39
C ALA A 398 10.45 21.82 -8.62
N ILE A 399 9.98 21.35 -9.78
CA ILE A 399 10.69 21.44 -11.06
C ILE A 399 10.89 22.91 -11.48
N ARG A 400 9.85 23.75 -11.41
CA ARG A 400 9.95 25.18 -11.75
C ARG A 400 10.90 25.99 -10.87
N ARG A 401 11.09 25.61 -9.60
CA ARG A 401 12.08 26.25 -8.70
C ARG A 401 13.51 25.77 -8.95
N ALA A 402 13.68 24.55 -9.46
CA ALA A 402 14.98 24.01 -9.84
C ALA A 402 15.54 24.64 -11.13
N LEU A 403 14.67 25.25 -11.95
CA LEU A 403 15.03 25.98 -13.16
C LEU A 403 15.24 27.47 -12.85
N LYS A 404 16.47 27.96 -13.00
CA LYS A 404 16.79 29.40 -12.89
C LYS A 404 16.05 30.18 -14.00
N PRO A 405 15.36 31.30 -13.72
CA PRO A 405 14.66 32.04 -14.77
C PRO A 405 15.67 32.64 -15.75
N ILE A 406 15.67 32.17 -16.99
CA ILE A 406 16.36 32.84 -18.10
C ILE A 406 15.34 33.83 -18.71
N PRO A 407 15.68 35.11 -18.90
CA PRO A 407 14.74 36.10 -19.41
C PRO A 407 14.28 35.71 -20.82
N ARG A 408 12.95 35.58 -20.97
CA ARG A 408 12.27 35.24 -22.22
C ARG A 408 12.36 36.41 -23.18
N THR A 409 13.19 36.31 -24.20
CA THR A 409 12.89 36.96 -25.48
C THR A 409 12.07 36.00 -26.32
N SER A 410 10.90 36.48 -26.74
CA SER A 410 9.92 35.84 -27.61
C SER A 410 10.54 34.95 -28.68
N SER A 411 9.97 33.75 -28.87
CA SER A 411 9.56 33.26 -30.18
C SER A 411 8.75 31.98 -30.02
N THR A 412 7.57 32.02 -30.61
CA THR A 412 6.77 30.89 -31.10
C THR A 412 7.64 29.78 -31.70
N MET A 413 7.37 28.50 -31.38
CA MET A 413 7.03 27.48 -32.38
C MET A 413 6.81 26.10 -31.75
N SER A 414 5.99 25.35 -32.50
CA SER A 414 5.35 24.07 -32.26
C SER A 414 6.23 22.90 -31.82
N VAL A 415 5.56 22.03 -31.06
CA VAL A 415 5.69 20.56 -30.95
C VAL A 415 6.27 19.87 -32.21
N ARG A 416 7.18 18.90 -31.95
CA ARG A 416 7.76 17.81 -32.79
C ARG A 416 9.00 18.10 -33.66
N ALA A 417 10.18 17.75 -33.11
CA ALA A 417 11.39 17.14 -33.70
C ALA A 417 12.53 17.33 -32.66
N ALA A 418 13.46 16.44 -32.32
CA ALA A 418 13.99 15.25 -32.98
C ALA A 418 14.66 14.30 -31.95
N ALA A 419 14.60 13.01 -32.27
CA ALA A 419 15.10 11.87 -31.50
C ALA A 419 16.63 11.61 -31.65
N ASN A 420 17.49 12.63 -31.69
CA ASN A 420 18.96 12.42 -31.79
C ASN A 420 19.77 13.30 -30.82
N GLY A 421 19.19 13.67 -29.67
CA GLY A 421 19.91 14.45 -28.65
C GLY A 421 19.31 14.44 -27.24
N GLN A 422 18.35 13.56 -26.94
CA GLN A 422 17.64 13.56 -25.64
C GLN A 422 18.19 12.52 -24.63
N PHE A 423 18.94 11.52 -25.09
CA PHE A 423 19.58 10.52 -24.22
C PHE A 423 20.93 10.97 -23.64
N GLY A 424 21.23 12.27 -23.73
CA GLY A 424 22.52 12.84 -23.33
C GLY A 424 23.64 12.44 -24.29
N THR A 425 24.73 11.85 -23.79
CA THR A 425 25.88 11.41 -24.58
C THR A 425 25.71 10.02 -25.20
N CYS A 426 24.64 9.30 -24.87
CA CYS A 426 24.31 8.00 -25.46
C CYS A 426 23.30 8.16 -26.60
N SER A 427 23.18 7.13 -27.45
CA SER A 427 22.39 7.19 -28.68
C SER A 427 21.12 6.33 -28.63
N ASP A 428 21.25 5.00 -28.54
CA ASP A 428 20.14 4.06 -28.70
C ASP A 428 19.94 3.23 -27.43
N PRO A 429 18.94 3.56 -26.59
CA PRO A 429 18.62 2.81 -25.39
C PRO A 429 17.63 1.66 -25.64
N THR A 430 17.37 1.22 -26.87
CA THR A 430 16.38 0.16 -27.12
C THR A 430 16.88 -1.23 -26.70
N ILE A 431 15.93 -2.15 -26.55
CA ILE A 431 16.16 -3.53 -26.13
C ILE A 431 15.81 -4.46 -27.30
N VAL A 432 16.70 -5.41 -27.59
CA VAL A 432 16.42 -6.52 -28.50
C VAL A 432 16.09 -7.78 -27.70
N PHE A 433 15.16 -8.61 -28.20
CA PHE A 433 14.86 -9.93 -27.67
C PHE A 433 15.15 -10.99 -28.73
N GLY A 434 15.89 -12.04 -28.35
CA GLY A 434 16.23 -13.15 -29.23
C GLY A 434 17.42 -13.96 -28.70
N LEU A 435 17.89 -14.93 -29.48
CA LEU A 435 18.98 -15.83 -29.10
C LEU A 435 20.36 -15.13 -29.22
N PRO A 436 21.01 -14.76 -28.11
CA PRO A 436 22.31 -14.12 -28.15
C PRO A 436 23.43 -15.16 -28.26
N LYS A 437 24.61 -14.75 -28.75
CA LYS A 437 25.73 -15.66 -29.05
C LYS A 437 26.28 -16.41 -27.83
N ASP A 438 26.01 -15.91 -26.62
CA ASP A 438 26.49 -16.45 -25.36
C ASP A 438 25.46 -17.36 -24.64
N ARG A 439 24.27 -17.58 -25.20
CA ARG A 439 23.23 -18.42 -24.59
C ARG A 439 22.59 -19.42 -25.56
N SER A 440 21.88 -20.39 -25.01
CA SER A 440 21.11 -21.40 -25.73
C SER A 440 19.60 -21.14 -25.74
N GLN A 441 19.15 -19.99 -25.24
CA GLN A 441 17.74 -19.60 -25.18
C GLN A 441 17.61 -18.08 -25.38
N ASP A 442 16.43 -17.63 -25.80
CA ASP A 442 16.16 -16.21 -26.02
C ASP A 442 16.34 -15.39 -24.74
N ALA A 443 16.91 -14.20 -24.90
CA ALA A 443 17.19 -13.27 -23.83
C ALA A 443 17.07 -11.83 -24.32
N PHE A 444 17.03 -10.91 -23.38
CA PHE A 444 17.05 -9.46 -23.62
C PHE A 444 18.48 -8.96 -23.66
N SER A 445 18.81 -8.11 -24.63
CA SER A 445 20.08 -7.40 -24.73
C SER A 445 19.87 -5.94 -25.12
N PRO A 446 20.74 -5.00 -24.72
CA PRO A 446 20.75 -3.66 -25.30
C PRO A 446 21.03 -3.72 -26.81
N SER A 447 20.33 -2.92 -27.61
CA SER A 447 20.58 -2.83 -29.06
C SER A 447 21.95 -2.20 -29.38
N ASN A 448 22.41 -1.30 -28.50
CA ASN A 448 23.69 -0.64 -28.59
C ASN A 448 24.56 -0.94 -27.37
N GLU A 449 25.35 -2.01 -27.47
CA GLU A 449 26.28 -2.43 -26.42
C GLU A 449 27.48 -1.48 -26.22
N ALA A 450 27.75 -0.56 -27.17
CA ALA A 450 28.82 0.43 -27.01
C ALA A 450 28.46 1.50 -25.98
N ASP A 451 27.21 1.96 -26.01
CA ASP A 451 26.69 2.92 -25.04
C ASP A 451 26.18 2.21 -23.77
N PHE A 452 25.61 1.01 -23.92
CA PHE A 452 24.97 0.22 -22.88
C PHE A 452 25.64 -1.14 -22.74
N ASN A 453 26.86 -1.16 -22.17
CA ASN A 453 27.68 -2.37 -22.05
C ASN A 453 27.17 -3.35 -20.98
N HIS A 454 26.14 -4.12 -21.31
CA HIS A 454 25.60 -5.16 -20.44
C HIS A 454 25.38 -6.44 -21.23
N GLY A 455 25.65 -7.59 -20.59
CA GLY A 455 25.38 -8.90 -21.18
C GLY A 455 23.88 -9.19 -21.31
N SER A 456 23.54 -10.29 -21.99
CA SER A 456 22.16 -10.72 -22.14
C SER A 456 21.54 -11.16 -20.80
N ALA A 457 20.23 -10.91 -20.60
CA ALA A 457 19.50 -11.34 -19.40
C ALA A 457 18.15 -11.97 -19.74
N LEU A 458 17.71 -12.95 -18.94
CA LEU A 458 16.42 -13.62 -19.14
C LEU A 458 15.22 -12.79 -18.67
N ASN A 459 15.46 -11.79 -17.82
CA ASN A 459 14.42 -10.93 -17.25
C ASN A 459 14.57 -9.51 -17.80
N ILE A 460 13.50 -8.98 -18.40
CA ILE A 460 13.45 -7.64 -18.99
C ILE A 460 13.80 -6.53 -18.00
N GLY A 461 13.43 -6.70 -16.72
CA GLY A 461 13.68 -5.71 -15.68
C GLY A 461 15.17 -5.44 -15.45
N VAL A 462 16.03 -6.44 -15.68
CA VAL A 462 17.49 -6.31 -15.55
C VAL A 462 18.04 -5.38 -16.63
N ILE A 463 17.66 -5.60 -17.89
CA ILE A 463 18.13 -4.78 -19.01
C ILE A 463 17.48 -3.39 -18.98
N ALA A 464 16.18 -3.30 -18.76
CA ALA A 464 15.44 -2.03 -18.68
C ALA A 464 15.97 -1.16 -17.53
N GLY A 465 16.18 -1.74 -16.34
CA GLY A 465 16.76 -1.03 -15.20
C GLY A 465 18.18 -0.55 -15.47
N PHE A 466 19.04 -1.39 -16.06
CA PHE A 466 20.41 -1.00 -16.44
C PHE A 466 20.41 0.18 -17.42
N ILE A 467 19.58 0.13 -18.47
CA ILE A 467 19.49 1.19 -19.48
C ILE A 467 19.03 2.50 -18.84
N CYS A 468 17.99 2.49 -17.99
CA CYS A 468 17.52 3.70 -17.32
C CYS A 468 18.56 4.28 -16.35
N GLN A 469 19.25 3.43 -15.60
CA GLN A 469 20.33 3.87 -14.72
C GLN A 469 21.48 4.49 -15.53
N ARG A 470 21.87 3.87 -16.64
CA ARG A 470 22.94 4.36 -17.52
C ARG A 470 22.55 5.70 -18.16
N LEU A 471 21.30 5.85 -18.61
CA LEU A 471 20.77 7.10 -19.14
C LEU A 471 20.89 8.24 -18.12
N GLN A 472 20.51 7.98 -16.87
CA GLN A 472 20.62 8.95 -15.78
C GLN A 472 22.08 9.29 -15.45
N ASP A 473 22.92 8.27 -15.28
CA ASP A 473 24.23 8.44 -14.67
C ASP A 473 25.34 8.73 -15.67
N SER A 474 25.51 7.85 -16.65
CA SER A 474 26.67 7.89 -17.55
C SER A 474 26.37 8.74 -18.79
N CYS A 475 25.16 8.58 -19.33
CA CYS A 475 24.74 9.31 -20.52
C CYS A 475 24.36 10.75 -20.20
N LYS A 476 24.00 11.08 -18.94
CA LYS A 476 23.51 12.41 -18.56
C LYS A 476 22.29 12.84 -19.37
N ALA A 477 21.38 11.90 -19.61
CA ALA A 477 20.09 12.16 -20.25
C ALA A 477 19.27 13.17 -19.44
N ASP A 478 18.40 13.92 -20.11
CA ASP A 478 17.58 14.90 -19.43
C ASP A 478 16.52 14.20 -18.53
N ALA A 479 16.06 14.90 -17.49
CA ALA A 479 15.15 14.33 -16.51
C ALA A 479 13.82 13.81 -17.10
N THR A 480 13.38 14.36 -18.24
CA THR A 480 12.21 13.90 -18.98
C THR A 480 12.47 12.54 -19.58
N VAL A 481 13.66 12.33 -20.15
CA VAL A 481 14.08 11.03 -20.69
C VAL A 481 14.28 10.00 -19.59
N VAL A 482 14.83 10.38 -18.45
CA VAL A 482 14.92 9.48 -17.28
C VAL A 482 13.53 9.06 -16.81
N ALA A 483 12.57 10.00 -16.75
CA ALA A 483 11.18 9.69 -16.40
C ALA A 483 10.48 8.81 -17.45
N SER A 484 10.68 9.08 -18.75
CA SER A 484 10.16 8.23 -19.83
C SER A 484 10.79 6.83 -19.78
N CYS A 485 12.06 6.71 -19.40
CA CYS A 485 12.69 5.41 -19.22
C CYS A 485 12.11 4.65 -18.03
N ALA A 486 11.85 5.32 -16.90
CA ALA A 486 11.17 4.68 -15.77
C ALA A 486 9.79 4.15 -16.19
N GLN A 487 9.01 4.92 -16.97
CA GLN A 487 7.74 4.47 -17.53
C GLN A 487 7.89 3.30 -18.50
N ALA A 488 8.89 3.35 -19.38
CA ALA A 488 9.21 2.27 -20.30
C ALA A 488 9.56 0.99 -19.54
N SER A 489 10.36 1.09 -18.48
CA SER A 489 10.75 -0.02 -17.62
C SER A 489 9.54 -0.63 -16.90
N THR A 490 8.66 0.18 -16.32
CA THR A 490 7.41 -0.30 -15.71
C THR A 490 6.54 -1.03 -16.72
N ALA A 491 6.30 -0.44 -17.90
CA ALA A 491 5.49 -1.06 -18.94
C ALA A 491 6.08 -2.39 -19.45
N ALA A 492 7.41 -2.46 -19.55
CA ALA A 492 8.12 -3.67 -19.97
C ALA A 492 8.01 -4.79 -18.94
N VAL A 493 8.14 -4.48 -17.65
CA VAL A 493 7.98 -5.45 -16.55
C VAL A 493 6.54 -5.94 -16.44
N SER A 494 5.56 -5.08 -16.70
CA SER A 494 4.14 -5.42 -16.70
C SER A 494 3.65 -6.13 -17.97
N SER A 495 4.50 -6.25 -19.00
CA SER A 495 4.14 -6.91 -20.25
C SER A 495 4.41 -8.42 -20.20
N PRO A 496 3.71 -9.23 -21.01
CA PRO A 496 4.10 -10.62 -21.23
C PRO A 496 5.57 -10.71 -21.63
N GLN A 497 6.33 -11.59 -20.97
CA GLN A 497 7.76 -11.75 -21.20
C GLN A 497 8.04 -12.21 -22.64
N GLY A 498 9.23 -11.87 -23.13
CA GLY A 498 9.65 -12.08 -24.51
C GLY A 498 9.55 -10.80 -25.35
N GLN A 499 9.32 -10.95 -26.66
CA GLN A 499 9.34 -9.83 -27.62
C GLN A 499 8.41 -8.68 -27.22
N SER A 500 7.22 -8.99 -26.70
CA SER A 500 6.24 -7.98 -26.25
C SER A 500 6.75 -7.06 -25.14
N ALA A 501 7.59 -7.57 -24.23
CA ALA A 501 8.18 -6.75 -23.17
C ALA A 501 9.26 -5.81 -23.70
N ALA A 502 10.07 -6.25 -24.66
CA ALA A 502 11.01 -5.40 -25.37
C ALA A 502 10.27 -4.32 -26.19
N ASP A 503 9.19 -4.70 -26.88
CA ASP A 503 8.37 -3.77 -27.64
C ASP A 503 7.71 -2.72 -26.74
N ALA A 504 7.19 -3.10 -25.57
CA ALA A 504 6.61 -2.17 -24.60
C ALA A 504 7.61 -1.13 -24.10
N PHE A 505 8.85 -1.57 -23.81
CA PHE A 505 9.94 -0.65 -23.47
C PHE A 505 10.27 0.29 -24.64
N ASN A 506 10.53 -0.29 -25.81
CA ASN A 506 10.98 0.41 -27.02
C ASN A 506 9.95 1.44 -27.48
N ASN A 507 8.66 1.12 -27.38
CA ASN A 507 7.60 2.01 -27.81
C ASN A 507 7.50 3.29 -26.97
N ILE A 508 7.77 3.18 -25.68
CA ILE A 508 7.72 4.33 -24.76
C ILE A 508 9.02 5.13 -24.84
N ILE A 509 10.18 4.47 -24.83
CA ILE A 509 11.48 5.16 -24.80
C ILE A 509 11.79 5.89 -26.11
N THR A 510 11.26 5.41 -27.24
CA THR A 510 11.40 6.06 -28.55
C THR A 510 10.24 7.00 -28.89
N GLY A 511 9.20 7.06 -28.03
CA GLY A 511 8.07 7.97 -28.20
C GLY A 511 7.09 7.58 -29.31
N THR A 512 7.02 6.30 -29.70
CA THR A 512 6.13 5.82 -30.77
C THR A 512 4.68 5.57 -30.36
N VAL A 513 4.29 5.78 -29.10
CA VAL A 513 2.89 5.61 -28.66
C VAL A 513 2.24 6.90 -28.13
N SER A 514 1.67 7.68 -29.06
CA SER A 514 0.57 8.60 -28.79
C SER A 514 -0.54 8.35 -29.81
N SER A 515 -1.28 7.24 -29.62
CA SER A 515 -2.69 7.07 -30.02
C SER A 515 -3.11 5.60 -29.88
N LEU A 516 -3.57 5.18 -28.70
CA LEU A 516 -4.54 4.09 -28.57
C LEU A 516 -5.45 4.38 -27.37
N ALA A 517 -6.31 5.39 -27.56
CA ALA A 517 -7.58 5.53 -26.84
C ALA A 517 -8.51 6.44 -27.66
N ALA A 518 -9.08 5.89 -28.74
CA ALA A 518 -10.33 6.39 -29.30
C ALA A 518 -11.01 5.31 -30.16
N SER A 519 -12.23 4.97 -29.77
CA SER A 519 -13.34 4.39 -30.56
C SER A 519 -13.55 2.87 -30.48
N ASP A 520 -14.56 2.52 -29.68
CA ASP A 520 -15.51 1.48 -30.04
C ASP A 520 -16.65 2.09 -30.88
N SER A 521 -17.27 1.26 -31.72
CA SER A 521 -18.52 1.42 -32.51
C SER A 521 -18.45 1.89 -33.99
N LYS A 522 -18.54 0.88 -34.87
CA LYS A 522 -19.25 0.77 -36.17
C LYS A 522 -19.43 1.99 -37.08
N ALA A 523 -18.96 1.87 -38.33
CA ALA A 523 -19.78 1.71 -39.54
C ALA A 523 -18.91 1.52 -40.80
N ASN A 524 -19.39 0.68 -41.71
CA ASN A 524 -18.97 0.60 -43.12
C ASN A 524 -18.89 2.00 -43.76
N ASP A 525 -17.88 2.20 -44.62
CA ASP A 525 -18.11 2.41 -46.05
C ASP A 525 -16.79 2.20 -46.82
N ASN A 526 -16.87 1.32 -47.83
CA ASN A 526 -15.87 1.12 -48.87
C ASN A 526 -16.08 2.18 -49.97
N PRO A 527 -15.04 2.59 -50.73
CA PRO A 527 -14.88 1.96 -52.04
C PRO A 527 -13.42 1.77 -52.53
N ASP A 528 -13.28 0.74 -53.37
CA ASP A 528 -12.32 0.55 -54.48
C ASP A 528 -10.80 0.46 -54.20
N ASP A 529 -10.24 -0.75 -54.23
CA ASP A 529 -9.43 -1.27 -55.38
C ASP A 529 -9.05 -2.75 -55.15
N ALA A 530 -8.73 -3.42 -56.26
CA ALA A 530 -8.93 -4.82 -56.57
C ALA A 530 -7.91 -5.83 -56.02
N GLY A 531 -8.43 -7.04 -55.76
CA GLY A 531 -7.92 -8.30 -56.32
C GLY A 531 -6.70 -8.95 -55.65
N CYS A 532 -6.93 -10.02 -54.88
CA CYS A 532 -6.90 -11.40 -55.41
C CYS A 532 -7.22 -12.41 -54.29
N SER A 533 -8.00 -13.42 -54.65
CA SER A 533 -8.60 -14.46 -53.81
C SER A 533 -7.64 -15.56 -53.35
N VAL A 534 -7.84 -16.07 -52.12
CA VAL A 534 -7.92 -17.52 -51.85
C VAL A 534 -8.85 -17.77 -50.65
N ALA A 535 -9.78 -18.69 -50.83
CA ALA A 535 -10.83 -19.07 -49.89
C ALA A 535 -10.42 -20.27 -49.03
N ALA A 536 -10.84 -20.29 -47.76
CA ALA A 536 -11.11 -21.52 -47.01
C ALA A 536 -12.04 -21.22 -45.82
N THR A 537 -13.33 -21.52 -46.00
CA THR A 537 -14.33 -21.59 -44.93
C THR A 537 -14.23 -22.97 -44.27
N ALA A 538 -14.03 -22.99 -42.95
CA ALA A 538 -14.17 -24.19 -42.13
C ALA A 538 -15.63 -24.36 -41.69
N THR A 539 -16.19 -25.54 -41.96
CA THR A 539 -17.50 -25.97 -41.46
C THR A 539 -17.30 -27.03 -40.38
N SER A 540 -18.04 -26.86 -39.29
CA SER A 540 -18.05 -27.72 -38.10
C SER A 540 -18.78 -29.05 -38.30
N SER A 541 -18.62 -29.90 -37.28
CA SER A 541 -19.53 -30.91 -36.72
C SER A 541 -19.53 -32.37 -37.25
N ALA A 542 -18.99 -33.22 -36.36
CA ALA A 542 -19.64 -34.36 -35.70
C ALA A 542 -20.08 -35.60 -36.51
N THR A 543 -19.43 -36.73 -36.20
CA THR A 543 -19.72 -38.10 -36.62
C THR A 543 -20.59 -38.84 -35.58
N PRO A 544 -21.59 -39.65 -35.98
CA PRO A 544 -22.17 -40.70 -35.15
C PRO A 544 -21.75 -42.13 -35.59
N ALA A 545 -21.94 -43.07 -34.65
CA ALA A 545 -21.51 -44.47 -34.65
C ALA A 545 -22.12 -45.37 -35.75
N PRO A 546 -21.51 -46.55 -36.06
CA PRO A 546 -21.95 -47.42 -37.14
C PRO A 546 -22.92 -48.53 -36.68
N SER A 547 -23.89 -48.82 -37.55
CA SER A 547 -24.76 -50.00 -37.49
C SER A 547 -24.30 -51.03 -38.52
N VAL A 548 -24.20 -52.28 -38.07
CA VAL A 548 -23.90 -53.51 -38.83
C VAL A 548 -25.12 -53.92 -39.68
N PRO A 549 -24.92 -54.52 -40.88
CA PRO A 549 -25.34 -55.93 -41.02
C PRO A 549 -24.45 -56.79 -41.95
N THR A 550 -24.27 -58.04 -41.52
CA THR A 550 -24.22 -59.31 -42.28
C THR A 550 -23.62 -59.35 -43.69
N ASN A 551 -22.53 -60.10 -43.87
CA ASN A 551 -22.58 -61.51 -44.31
C ASN A 551 -21.28 -62.22 -43.95
#